data_AF-A0A956J0C7-F1
#
_entry.id   AF-A0A956J0C7-F1
#
_cell.length_a   1.000
_cell.length_b   1.000
_cell.length_c   1.000
_cell.angle_alpha   90.00
_cell.angle_beta   90.00
_cell.angle_gamma   90.00
#
_symmetry.space_group_name_H-M   'P 1'
#
loop_
_entity.id
_entity.type
_entity.pdbx_description
1 polymer ?
#
loop_
_entity_poly.entity_id
_entity_poly.type
_entity_poly.pdbx_seq_one_letter_code
_entity_poly.pdbx_strand_id
1 'polypeptide(L)'
;MNASWAFSDDLPQGVIWIALVLGLGALGLLLFELRRRERWGAGIFLTGLVAVLLLLAATLRPVRVVSRGSVVGPRVVVLVDDSRRLELKDGEQSRRDAALKAVEQVKQRFSDARISVLGFGEGPPRTLDPQSAEEKLGHKSSSDLVEALSSLGDETGERPRAIVLLSDGRLSRPESGAEREALELAWRGLGVPVHTVRVSEKPPRDASIRAVKTAGAAVAHQPLALTIDIGCDGGLACGDVPITVKELRQGVEPALLASGVAQVKDGKATVELKVTLDRAGDRILEVAITPPSADTIPANNRRLLSLNVARERIRLLHVAGRPTYDVRALRMWLKSDESVDVVAFFILRTEEDDTQTQSDDELALIPFPVDELFMSLPSFDAIVLQDIDAVRYGINPHLGRLASYVESGGGLIMVGGVASFAAGGYASTAIGRVLPIELNDSGQPLDTEDFVPRYTRAGKAAPIVSGLRDLFGDDLPSMPGTNVVGGPRKGSVVIWEHPSLTAGKDPMPVLSLGEYGDGRTIALTVDGTHRLGFGQLATRAAGRGYGALWDGLLGWLMREPRYESARLEIVGGACVAGRPTKLKLSTLPGNPGPVSLELAPLGTSKAAVIERKAQLGDEGVVEIDVGT
;
A
#
# COMPACT_ATOMS: atom_id res chain seq x y z
N MET A 1 -51.33 22.14 -34.86
CA MET A 1 -51.11 21.16 -35.94
C MET A 1 -51.23 21.92 -37.25
N ASN A 2 -50.12 22.21 -37.91
CA ASN A 2 -50.16 22.94 -39.18
C ASN A 2 -50.06 21.89 -40.29
N ALA A 3 -51.16 21.68 -41.01
CA ALA A 3 -51.15 20.90 -42.23
C ALA A 3 -51.00 21.88 -43.40
N SER A 4 -49.94 21.73 -44.18
CA SER A 4 -49.76 22.46 -45.44
C SER A 4 -49.75 21.47 -46.60
N TRP A 5 -50.21 21.94 -47.75
CA TRP A 5 -50.10 21.20 -49.01
C TRP A 5 -48.85 21.69 -49.72
N ALA A 6 -48.01 20.75 -50.12
CA ALA A 6 -46.81 21.00 -50.91
C ALA A 6 -46.81 20.09 -52.14
N PHE A 7 -46.16 20.53 -53.20
CA PHE A 7 -45.83 19.66 -54.33
C PHE A 7 -44.57 18.85 -53.98
N SER A 8 -44.39 17.67 -54.57
CA SER A 8 -43.21 16.85 -54.27
C SER A 8 -41.91 17.56 -54.64
N ASP A 9 -40.95 17.63 -53.72
CA ASP A 9 -39.63 18.27 -53.92
C ASP A 9 -38.77 17.63 -55.02
N ASP A 10 -39.15 16.44 -55.50
CA ASP A 10 -38.45 15.72 -56.57
C ASP A 10 -38.62 16.37 -57.96
N LEU A 11 -39.54 17.33 -58.11
CA LEU A 11 -39.80 18.02 -59.37
C LEU A 11 -39.12 19.41 -59.36
N PRO A 12 -38.15 19.67 -60.26
CA PRO A 12 -37.57 20.99 -60.41
C PRO A 12 -38.65 22.05 -60.66
N GLN A 13 -38.51 23.24 -60.07
CA GLN A 13 -39.49 24.32 -60.21
C GLN A 13 -39.84 24.63 -61.68
N GLY A 14 -38.88 24.48 -62.60
CA GLY A 14 -39.11 24.64 -64.05
C GLY A 14 -40.10 23.63 -64.63
N VAL A 15 -40.10 22.38 -64.17
CA VAL A 15 -41.02 21.32 -64.64
C VAL A 15 -42.45 21.60 -64.19
N ILE A 16 -42.61 22.15 -62.97
CA ILE A 16 -43.92 22.57 -62.44
C ILE A 16 -44.51 23.69 -63.32
N TRP A 17 -43.70 24.70 -63.64
CA TRP A 17 -44.14 25.79 -64.54
C TRP A 17 -44.46 25.30 -65.95
N ILE A 18 -43.66 24.39 -66.51
CA ILE A 18 -43.92 23.80 -67.84
C ILE A 18 -45.25 23.03 -67.82
N ALA A 19 -45.51 22.20 -66.80
CA ALA A 19 -46.75 21.45 -66.68
C ALA A 19 -47.97 22.38 -66.58
N LEU A 20 -47.88 23.48 -65.81
CA LEU A 20 -48.94 24.48 -65.71
C LEU A 20 -49.19 25.21 -67.04
N VAL A 21 -48.13 25.60 -67.75
CA VAL A 21 -48.22 26.27 -69.06
C VAL A 21 -48.83 25.34 -70.11
N LEU A 22 -48.40 24.07 -70.16
CA LEU A 22 -48.98 23.06 -71.06
C LEU A 22 -50.45 22.77 -70.73
N GLY A 23 -50.81 22.69 -69.44
CA GLY A 23 -52.19 22.54 -69.00
C GLY A 23 -53.09 23.71 -69.41
N LEU A 24 -52.61 24.95 -69.22
CA LEU A 24 -53.31 26.16 -69.66
C LEU A 24 -53.42 26.24 -71.20
N GLY A 25 -52.37 25.86 -71.92
CA GLY A 25 -52.37 25.79 -73.37
C GLY A 25 -53.35 24.75 -73.92
N ALA A 26 -53.40 23.57 -73.31
CA ALA A 26 -54.37 22.53 -73.64
C ALA A 26 -55.81 23.00 -73.38
N LEU A 27 -56.04 23.70 -72.27
CA LEU A 27 -57.35 24.27 -71.94
C LEU A 27 -57.77 25.36 -72.94
N GLY A 28 -56.84 26.22 -73.35
CA GLY A 28 -57.05 27.26 -74.35
C GLY A 28 -57.37 26.70 -75.74
N LEU A 29 -56.68 25.63 -76.15
CA LEU A 29 -56.96 24.88 -77.38
C LEU A 29 -58.34 24.23 -77.34
N LEU A 30 -58.69 23.60 -76.20
CA LEU A 30 -60.03 23.04 -75.98
C LEU A 30 -61.12 24.11 -76.13
N LEU A 31 -60.91 25.29 -75.54
CA LEU A 31 -61.83 26.42 -75.60
C LEU A 31 -61.96 26.99 -77.02
N PHE A 32 -60.86 27.00 -77.78
CA PHE A 32 -60.85 27.40 -79.19
C PHE A 32 -61.60 26.39 -80.08
N GLU A 33 -61.46 25.10 -79.80
CA GLU A 33 -62.11 24.04 -80.56
C GLU A 33 -63.64 23.97 -80.31
N LEU A 34 -64.09 24.34 -79.10
CA LEU A 34 -65.51 24.60 -78.81
C LEU A 34 -66.12 25.69 -79.69
N ARG A 35 -65.38 26.77 -79.97
CA ARG A 35 -65.88 27.87 -80.82
C ARG A 35 -66.14 27.44 -82.27
N ARG A 36 -65.58 26.31 -82.72
CA ARG A 36 -65.72 25.83 -84.10
C ARG A 36 -66.76 24.72 -84.30
N ARG A 37 -67.36 24.13 -83.25
CA ARG A 37 -68.30 23.00 -83.38
C ARG A 37 -69.65 23.28 -82.70
N GLU A 38 -70.71 23.41 -83.50
CA GLU A 38 -72.02 23.93 -83.06
C GLU A 38 -72.96 22.95 -82.33
N ARG A 39 -72.70 21.64 -82.25
CA ARG A 39 -73.74 20.72 -81.72
C ARG A 39 -73.35 19.74 -80.61
N TRP A 40 -72.07 19.56 -80.28
CA TRP A 40 -71.63 18.62 -79.22
C TRP A 40 -70.46 19.15 -78.35
N GLY A 41 -70.19 20.47 -78.40
CA GLY A 41 -68.98 21.07 -77.80
C GLY A 41 -68.89 20.97 -76.28
N ALA A 42 -70.01 21.07 -75.55
CA ALA A 42 -70.00 21.14 -74.08
C ALA A 42 -69.52 19.84 -73.40
N GLY A 43 -69.89 18.67 -73.95
CA GLY A 43 -69.45 17.37 -73.41
C GLY A 43 -67.96 17.10 -73.63
N ILE A 44 -67.44 17.53 -74.77
CA ILE A 44 -66.00 17.46 -75.11
C ILE A 44 -65.21 18.41 -74.20
N PHE A 45 -65.75 19.59 -73.88
CA PHE A 45 -65.12 20.51 -72.95
C PHE A 45 -64.97 19.91 -71.56
N LEU A 46 -66.07 19.36 -71.02
CA LEU A 46 -66.10 18.87 -69.65
C LEU A 46 -65.15 17.68 -69.48
N THR A 47 -65.16 16.75 -70.43
CA THR A 47 -64.25 15.59 -70.43
C THR A 47 -62.80 16.01 -70.63
N GLY A 48 -62.53 17.00 -71.49
CA GLY A 48 -61.21 17.59 -71.69
C GLY A 48 -60.68 18.32 -70.45
N LEU A 49 -61.51 19.14 -69.80
CA LEU A 49 -61.17 19.84 -68.55
C LEU A 49 -60.84 18.84 -67.44
N VAL A 50 -61.66 17.79 -67.27
CA VAL A 50 -61.40 16.74 -66.28
C VAL A 50 -60.12 15.98 -66.59
N ALA A 51 -59.85 15.65 -67.85
CA ALA A 51 -58.61 14.99 -68.26
C ALA A 51 -57.37 15.86 -67.96
N VAL A 52 -57.43 17.17 -68.26
CA VAL A 52 -56.34 18.11 -67.96
C VAL A 52 -56.13 18.25 -66.45
N LEU A 53 -57.20 18.34 -65.66
CA LEU A 53 -57.11 18.42 -64.19
C LEU A 53 -56.52 17.13 -63.58
N LEU A 54 -56.91 15.96 -64.07
CA LEU A 54 -56.35 14.68 -63.63
C LEU A 54 -54.87 14.54 -64.02
N LEU A 55 -54.50 14.99 -65.22
CA LEU A 55 -53.10 15.01 -65.68
C LEU A 55 -52.26 15.97 -64.81
N LEU A 56 -52.79 17.15 -64.49
CA LEU A 56 -52.15 18.10 -63.59
C LEU A 56 -52.01 17.53 -62.17
N ALA A 57 -53.03 16.86 -61.64
CA ALA A 57 -52.94 16.21 -60.34
C ALA A 57 -51.91 15.07 -60.34
N ALA A 58 -51.83 14.28 -61.41
CA ALA A 58 -50.87 13.17 -61.55
C ALA A 58 -49.42 13.66 -61.72
N THR A 59 -49.21 14.80 -62.38
CA THR A 59 -47.89 15.41 -62.58
C THR A 59 -47.42 16.20 -61.36
N LEU A 60 -48.30 16.99 -60.74
CA LEU A 60 -47.95 17.85 -59.61
C LEU A 60 -47.90 17.10 -58.26
N ARG A 61 -48.53 15.92 -58.17
CA ARG A 61 -48.50 15.01 -57.00
C ARG A 61 -48.64 15.75 -55.66
N PRO A 62 -49.80 16.33 -55.33
CA PRO A 62 -49.97 17.08 -54.09
C PRO A 62 -49.80 16.17 -52.87
N VAL A 63 -48.84 16.52 -51.99
CA VAL A 63 -48.56 15.79 -50.74
C VAL A 63 -49.01 16.62 -49.55
N ARG A 64 -49.63 15.95 -48.57
CA ARG A 64 -50.01 16.56 -47.30
C ARG A 64 -48.90 16.34 -46.28
N VAL A 65 -48.18 17.38 -45.91
CA VAL A 65 -47.11 17.30 -44.91
C VAL A 65 -47.70 17.59 -43.52
N VAL A 66 -47.52 16.63 -42.60
CA VAL A 66 -47.92 16.76 -41.19
C VAL A 66 -46.67 16.68 -40.33
N SER A 67 -46.20 17.81 -39.84
CA SER A 67 -45.09 17.85 -38.87
C SER A 67 -45.61 17.72 -37.45
N ARG A 68 -45.20 16.65 -36.73
CA ARG A 68 -45.33 16.54 -35.27
C ARG A 68 -43.97 16.87 -34.65
N GLY A 69 -43.84 18.06 -34.06
CA GLY A 69 -42.70 18.39 -33.21
C GLY A 69 -43.04 18.13 -31.75
N SER A 70 -42.16 17.46 -31.01
CA SER A 70 -42.15 17.49 -29.55
C SER A 70 -41.21 18.61 -29.10
N VAL A 71 -41.65 19.45 -28.17
CA VAL A 71 -40.76 20.41 -27.50
C VAL A 71 -39.92 19.60 -26.51
N VAL A 72 -38.66 19.37 -26.85
CA VAL A 72 -37.70 18.74 -25.93
C VAL A 72 -37.16 19.86 -25.03
N GLY A 73 -37.38 19.75 -23.72
CA GLY A 73 -36.86 20.69 -22.73
C GLY A 73 -35.33 20.76 -22.71
N PRO A 74 -34.75 21.90 -22.27
CA PRO A 74 -33.30 22.06 -22.19
C PRO A 74 -32.69 21.06 -21.18
N ARG A 75 -31.49 20.54 -21.48
CA ARG A 75 -30.69 19.72 -20.55
C ARG A 75 -30.13 20.62 -19.43
N VAL A 76 -30.38 20.26 -18.18
CA VAL A 76 -29.81 20.90 -16.98
C VAL A 76 -29.07 19.83 -16.18
N VAL A 77 -27.82 20.09 -15.80
CA VAL A 77 -27.02 19.16 -15.00
C VAL A 77 -26.98 19.63 -13.56
N VAL A 78 -27.33 18.76 -12.64
CA VAL A 78 -27.30 19.00 -11.20
C VAL A 78 -26.11 18.23 -10.63
N LEU A 79 -25.03 18.95 -10.32
CA LEU A 79 -23.82 18.39 -9.71
C LEU A 79 -23.99 18.38 -8.19
N VAL A 80 -23.89 17.20 -7.57
CA VAL A 80 -23.98 17.02 -6.13
C VAL A 80 -22.64 16.53 -5.60
N ASP A 81 -22.14 17.18 -4.55
CA ASP A 81 -20.93 16.75 -3.87
C ASP A 81 -21.13 15.36 -3.23
N ASP A 82 -20.31 14.38 -3.58
CA ASP A 82 -20.37 13.00 -3.09
C ASP A 82 -19.33 12.75 -1.98
N SER A 83 -18.71 13.81 -1.44
CA SER A 83 -17.72 13.67 -0.39
C SER A 83 -18.34 13.29 0.96
N ARG A 84 -17.57 12.54 1.77
CA ARG A 84 -17.92 12.17 3.16
C ARG A 84 -18.28 13.36 4.05
N ARG A 85 -17.89 14.58 3.68
CA ARG A 85 -18.27 15.80 4.41
C ARG A 85 -19.78 16.03 4.42
N LEU A 86 -20.52 15.50 3.46
CA LEU A 86 -21.98 15.58 3.48
C LEU A 86 -22.62 14.67 4.53
N GLU A 87 -21.91 13.71 5.11
CA GLU A 87 -22.43 12.89 6.22
C GLU A 87 -22.53 13.68 7.54
N LEU A 88 -21.85 14.83 7.63
CA LEU A 88 -21.91 15.70 8.79
C LEU A 88 -23.35 16.20 9.03
N LYS A 89 -23.73 16.26 10.31
CA LYS A 89 -25.02 16.78 10.73
C LYS A 89 -25.00 18.31 10.81
N ASP A 90 -26.10 18.92 10.40
CA ASP A 90 -26.40 20.35 10.60
C ASP A 90 -27.77 20.46 11.27
N GLY A 91 -27.77 20.51 12.62
CA GLY A 91 -28.99 20.33 13.43
C GLY A 91 -29.45 18.87 13.44
N GLU A 92 -30.73 18.64 13.14
CA GLU A 92 -31.37 17.30 13.14
C GLU A 92 -31.19 16.54 11.81
N GLN A 93 -30.73 17.20 10.74
CA GLN A 93 -30.59 16.61 9.40
C GLN A 93 -29.12 16.51 8.98
N SER A 94 -28.77 15.50 8.19
CA SER A 94 -27.45 15.45 7.57
C SER A 94 -27.38 16.44 6.40
N ARG A 95 -26.19 16.95 6.10
CA ARG A 95 -25.99 17.79 4.91
C ARG A 95 -26.37 17.03 3.64
N ARG A 96 -26.12 15.72 3.60
CA ARG A 96 -26.55 14.83 2.52
C ARG A 96 -28.07 14.85 2.33
N ASP A 97 -28.86 14.77 3.40
CA ASP A 97 -30.32 14.82 3.30
C ASP A 97 -30.80 16.18 2.78
N ALA A 98 -30.14 17.27 3.21
CA ALA A 98 -30.41 18.61 2.69
C ALA A 98 -30.08 18.73 1.19
N ALA A 99 -28.97 18.15 0.73
CA ALA A 99 -28.60 18.11 -0.68
C ALA A 99 -29.64 17.32 -1.50
N LEU A 100 -30.02 16.13 -1.04
CA LEU A 100 -31.04 15.30 -1.71
C LEU A 100 -32.40 16.00 -1.78
N LYS A 101 -32.81 16.68 -0.70
CA LYS A 101 -34.04 17.48 -0.68
C LYS A 101 -33.99 18.64 -1.68
N ALA A 102 -32.84 19.31 -1.80
CA ALA A 102 -32.64 20.38 -2.76
C ALA A 102 -32.67 19.87 -4.22
N VAL A 103 -32.10 18.69 -4.50
CA VAL A 103 -32.23 18.04 -5.83
C VAL A 103 -33.70 17.80 -6.18
N GLU A 104 -34.49 17.30 -5.22
CA GLU A 104 -35.91 17.04 -5.44
C GLU A 104 -36.70 18.33 -5.67
N GLN A 105 -36.40 19.40 -4.94
CA GLN A 105 -36.98 20.72 -5.17
C GLN A 105 -36.65 21.28 -6.56
N VAL A 106 -35.42 21.09 -7.05
CA VAL A 106 -35.01 21.49 -8.40
C VAL A 106 -35.79 20.69 -9.46
N LYS A 107 -35.96 19.38 -9.27
CA LYS A 107 -36.77 18.53 -10.15
C LYS A 107 -38.23 18.98 -10.22
N GLN A 108 -38.83 19.28 -9.07
CA GLN A 108 -40.23 19.72 -9.00
C GLN A 108 -40.44 21.13 -9.58
N ARG A 109 -39.50 22.06 -9.34
CA ARG A 109 -39.63 23.45 -9.79
C ARG A 109 -39.46 23.62 -11.29
N PHE A 110 -38.66 22.76 -11.92
CA PHE A 110 -38.29 22.81 -13.34
C PHE A 110 -38.71 21.52 -14.08
N SER A 111 -39.98 21.15 -13.96
CA SER A 111 -40.56 19.95 -14.60
C SER A 111 -40.43 19.92 -16.13
N ASP A 112 -40.32 21.09 -16.76
CA ASP A 112 -40.21 21.22 -18.22
C ASP A 112 -38.77 21.04 -18.73
N ALA A 113 -37.78 20.89 -17.83
CA ALA A 113 -36.37 20.70 -18.16
C ALA A 113 -35.93 19.24 -17.98
N ARG A 114 -34.97 18.79 -18.80
CA ARG A 114 -34.34 17.47 -18.65
C ARG A 114 -33.21 17.54 -17.62
N ILE A 115 -33.50 17.17 -16.40
CA ILE A 115 -32.55 17.23 -15.28
C ILE A 115 -31.76 15.93 -15.19
N SER A 116 -30.44 16.03 -15.31
CA SER A 116 -29.49 14.94 -15.06
C SER A 116 -28.75 15.22 -13.75
N VAL A 117 -28.83 14.29 -12.79
CA VAL A 117 -28.17 14.43 -11.49
C VAL A 117 -26.88 13.63 -11.51
N LEU A 118 -25.76 14.30 -11.24
CA LEU A 118 -24.44 13.67 -11.21
C LEU A 118 -23.77 13.93 -9.86
N GLY A 119 -23.13 12.89 -9.31
CA GLY A 119 -22.31 12.97 -8.10
C GLY A 119 -20.86 13.18 -8.48
N PHE A 120 -20.20 14.15 -7.86
CA PHE A 120 -18.78 14.43 -8.07
C PHE A 120 -17.96 14.29 -6.79
N GLY A 121 -16.69 13.92 -6.93
CA GLY A 121 -15.81 13.62 -5.82
C GLY A 121 -14.40 13.38 -6.32
N GLU A 122 -13.82 12.23 -5.99
CA GLU A 122 -12.60 11.73 -6.64
C GLU A 122 -12.93 11.03 -7.97
N GLY A 123 -12.39 11.53 -9.07
CA GLY A 123 -12.56 11.01 -10.43
C GLY A 123 -13.74 11.63 -11.21
N PRO A 124 -14.07 11.09 -12.40
CA PRO A 124 -15.12 11.64 -13.26
C PRO A 124 -16.50 11.56 -12.58
N PRO A 125 -17.41 12.52 -12.87
CA PRO A 125 -18.72 12.56 -12.26
C PRO A 125 -19.58 11.36 -12.71
N ARG A 126 -20.33 10.79 -11.78
CA ARG A 126 -21.20 9.61 -12.02
C ARG A 126 -22.66 9.98 -11.95
N THR A 127 -23.52 9.33 -12.70
CA THR A 127 -24.98 9.48 -12.55
C THR A 127 -25.42 9.04 -11.16
N LEU A 128 -26.29 9.82 -10.54
CA LEU A 128 -26.93 9.47 -9.27
C LEU A 128 -28.39 9.13 -9.52
N ASP A 129 -28.77 7.89 -9.23
CA ASP A 129 -30.17 7.48 -9.08
C ASP A 129 -30.60 7.61 -7.61
N PRO A 130 -31.49 8.57 -7.26
CA PRO A 130 -31.98 8.75 -5.91
C PRO A 130 -32.71 7.53 -5.32
N GLN A 131 -33.15 6.57 -6.15
CA GLN A 131 -33.87 5.38 -5.72
C GLN A 131 -32.96 4.15 -5.52
N SER A 132 -31.69 4.19 -5.94
CA SER A 132 -30.79 3.05 -5.79
C SER A 132 -30.11 3.05 -4.41
N ALA A 133 -30.14 1.89 -3.74
CA ALA A 133 -29.49 1.73 -2.43
C ALA A 133 -27.95 1.64 -2.51
N GLU A 134 -27.42 1.38 -3.71
CA GLU A 134 -26.00 1.20 -4.02
C GLU A 134 -25.30 2.51 -4.44
N GLU A 135 -26.04 3.54 -4.90
CA GLU A 135 -25.50 4.86 -5.26
C GLU A 135 -25.78 5.92 -4.19
N LYS A 136 -25.60 5.54 -2.93
CA LYS A 136 -25.68 6.47 -1.82
C LYS A 136 -24.60 7.58 -1.97
N LEU A 137 -24.96 8.83 -1.64
CA LEU A 137 -24.02 9.96 -1.58
C LEU A 137 -23.12 9.88 -0.34
N GLY A 138 -21.91 10.44 -0.37
CA GLY A 138 -20.98 10.49 0.75
C GLY A 138 -19.90 9.39 0.73
N HIS A 139 -19.69 8.69 -0.38
CA HIS A 139 -18.69 7.62 -0.45
C HIS A 139 -17.28 8.09 -0.85
N LYS A 140 -17.16 9.31 -1.39
CA LYS A 140 -15.87 9.83 -1.86
C LYS A 140 -15.10 10.51 -0.72
N SER A 141 -13.79 10.30 -0.68
CA SER A 141 -12.89 10.88 0.34
C SER A 141 -12.67 12.37 0.12
N SER A 142 -12.70 12.81 -1.14
CA SER A 142 -12.45 14.17 -1.57
C SER A 142 -13.56 14.69 -2.50
N SER A 143 -13.57 16.02 -2.69
CA SER A 143 -14.47 16.74 -3.61
C SER A 143 -13.61 17.49 -4.62
N ASP A 144 -13.53 17.00 -5.86
CA ASP A 144 -12.77 17.61 -6.96
C ASP A 144 -13.73 18.22 -7.99
N LEU A 145 -13.91 19.53 -7.91
CA LEU A 145 -14.79 20.25 -8.84
C LEU A 145 -14.12 20.48 -10.20
N VAL A 146 -12.78 20.52 -10.26
CA VAL A 146 -12.03 20.77 -11.49
C VAL A 146 -12.22 19.61 -12.45
N GLU A 147 -12.03 18.39 -11.94
CA GLU A 147 -12.23 17.16 -12.72
C GLU A 147 -13.69 17.01 -13.18
N ALA A 148 -14.64 17.32 -12.29
CA ALA A 148 -16.06 17.24 -12.58
C ALA A 148 -16.48 18.15 -13.75
N LEU A 149 -16.01 19.41 -13.75
CA LEU A 149 -16.32 20.35 -14.82
C LEU A 149 -15.56 20.03 -16.11
N SER A 150 -14.31 19.56 -16.02
CA SER A 150 -13.52 19.18 -17.19
C SER A 150 -14.14 17.98 -17.91
N SER A 151 -14.53 16.95 -17.16
CA SER A 151 -15.25 15.78 -17.69
C SER A 151 -16.55 16.15 -18.41
N LEU A 152 -17.30 17.14 -17.89
CA LEU A 152 -18.51 17.64 -18.54
C LEU A 152 -18.23 18.44 -19.82
N GLY A 153 -17.07 19.07 -19.92
CA GLY A 153 -16.62 19.78 -21.12
C GLY A 153 -16.21 18.84 -22.25
N ASP A 154 -15.65 17.69 -21.89
CA ASP A 154 -15.17 16.67 -22.83
C ASP A 154 -16.29 15.73 -23.33
N GLU A 155 -17.48 15.75 -22.71
CA GLU A 155 -18.64 15.00 -23.21
C GLU A 155 -18.98 15.43 -24.66
N THR A 156 -18.94 14.47 -25.59
CA THR A 156 -19.35 14.67 -27.00
C THR A 156 -20.87 14.77 -27.18
N GLY A 157 -21.63 14.79 -26.08
CA GLY A 157 -23.09 14.83 -26.06
C GLY A 157 -23.68 16.24 -26.15
N GLU A 158 -24.99 16.33 -25.91
CA GLU A 158 -25.69 17.61 -25.84
C GLU A 158 -25.19 18.44 -24.65
N ARG A 159 -24.62 19.63 -24.89
CA ARG A 159 -24.13 20.50 -23.81
C ARG A 159 -25.28 20.95 -22.89
N PRO A 160 -25.09 20.96 -21.56
CA PRO A 160 -26.10 21.47 -20.65
C PRO A 160 -26.31 22.97 -20.85
N ARG A 161 -27.55 23.43 -20.65
CA ARG A 161 -27.89 24.86 -20.72
C ARG A 161 -27.61 25.60 -19.41
N ALA A 162 -27.56 24.86 -18.30
CA ALA A 162 -27.18 25.35 -16.98
C ALA A 162 -26.63 24.19 -16.13
N ILE A 163 -25.74 24.52 -15.20
CA ILE A 163 -25.30 23.62 -14.13
C ILE A 163 -25.80 24.14 -12.79
N VAL A 164 -26.33 23.26 -11.95
CA VAL A 164 -26.65 23.55 -10.54
C VAL A 164 -25.71 22.76 -9.66
N LEU A 165 -24.84 23.44 -8.91
CA LEU A 165 -23.86 22.85 -8.01
C LEU A 165 -24.38 22.84 -6.57
N LEU A 166 -24.52 21.66 -5.97
CA LEU A 166 -24.87 21.46 -4.58
C LEU A 166 -23.64 20.99 -3.80
N SER A 167 -23.12 21.86 -2.92
CA SER A 167 -21.98 21.55 -2.05
C SER A 167 -22.03 22.38 -0.77
N ASP A 168 -21.31 21.96 0.26
CA ASP A 168 -21.06 22.77 1.46
C ASP A 168 -20.02 23.88 1.22
N GLY A 169 -19.42 23.92 0.01
CA GLY A 169 -18.46 24.93 -0.41
C GLY A 169 -17.03 24.67 0.10
N ARG A 170 -16.79 23.56 0.81
CA ARG A 170 -15.45 23.12 1.20
C ARG A 170 -15.01 22.05 0.22
N LEU A 171 -14.39 22.46 -0.87
CA LEU A 171 -13.86 21.56 -1.89
C LEU A 171 -12.46 21.07 -1.48
N SER A 172 -12.10 19.87 -1.90
CA SER A 172 -10.71 19.38 -1.80
C SER A 172 -9.88 19.92 -2.96
N ARG A 173 -10.49 20.10 -4.13
CA ARG A 173 -9.87 20.80 -5.25
C ARG A 173 -10.90 21.73 -5.92
N PRO A 174 -10.54 23.00 -6.16
CA PRO A 174 -9.22 23.59 -5.93
C PRO A 174 -8.96 23.96 -4.47
N GLU A 175 -7.75 23.70 -3.96
CA GLU A 175 -7.33 24.09 -2.60
C GLU A 175 -6.78 25.53 -2.56
N SER A 176 -5.88 25.90 -3.51
CA SER A 176 -5.37 27.28 -3.68
C SER A 176 -4.62 27.50 -5.01
N GLY A 177 -4.31 28.76 -5.35
CA GLY A 177 -3.37 29.12 -6.42
C GLY A 177 -3.73 28.60 -7.81
N ALA A 178 -2.80 27.86 -8.43
CA ALA A 178 -2.87 27.34 -9.80
C ALA A 178 -4.11 26.47 -10.08
N GLU A 179 -4.66 25.78 -9.08
CA GLU A 179 -5.87 24.98 -9.28
C GLU A 179 -7.12 25.84 -9.48
N ARG A 180 -7.13 27.09 -8.97
CA ARG A 180 -8.22 28.04 -9.29
C ARG A 180 -8.17 28.47 -10.74
N GLU A 181 -6.98 28.64 -11.32
CA GLU A 181 -6.83 28.94 -12.74
C GLU A 181 -7.33 27.78 -13.60
N ALA A 182 -7.03 26.54 -13.20
CA ALA A 182 -7.57 25.35 -13.85
C ALA A 182 -9.11 25.29 -13.78
N LEU A 183 -9.70 25.62 -12.62
CA LEU A 183 -11.15 25.72 -12.48
C LEU A 183 -11.75 26.80 -13.40
N GLU A 184 -11.13 27.98 -13.46
CA GLU A 184 -11.57 29.06 -14.36
C GLU A 184 -11.50 28.64 -15.83
N LEU A 185 -10.43 27.95 -16.22
CA LEU A 185 -10.27 27.44 -17.59
C LEU A 185 -11.34 26.39 -17.92
N ALA A 186 -11.57 25.43 -17.02
CA ALA A 186 -12.60 24.40 -17.17
C ALA A 186 -14.00 25.03 -17.30
N TRP A 187 -14.32 26.03 -16.47
CA TRP A 187 -15.57 26.78 -16.59
C TRP A 187 -15.67 27.48 -17.94
N ARG A 188 -14.66 28.26 -18.33
CA ARG A 188 -14.68 29.02 -19.60
C ARG A 188 -14.82 28.10 -20.81
N GLY A 189 -14.16 26.93 -20.80
CA GLY A 189 -14.29 25.92 -21.85
C GLY A 189 -15.70 25.35 -21.97
N LEU A 190 -16.41 25.23 -20.85
CA LEU A 190 -17.79 24.77 -20.81
C LEU A 190 -18.75 25.79 -21.45
N GLY A 191 -18.59 27.07 -21.10
CA GLY A 191 -19.43 28.17 -21.62
C GLY A 191 -20.88 28.16 -21.11
N VAL A 192 -21.13 27.53 -19.96
CA VAL A 192 -22.48 27.32 -19.37
C VAL A 192 -22.58 28.07 -18.03
N PRO A 193 -23.73 28.68 -17.68
CA PRO A 193 -23.93 29.28 -16.36
C PRO A 193 -23.96 28.21 -15.26
N VAL A 194 -23.21 28.46 -14.18
CA VAL A 194 -23.18 27.62 -12.97
C VAL A 194 -23.90 28.34 -11.83
N HIS A 195 -24.95 27.73 -11.30
CA HIS A 195 -25.72 28.20 -10.15
C HIS A 195 -25.35 27.37 -8.93
N THR A 196 -24.99 28.01 -7.82
CA THR A 196 -24.58 27.30 -6.60
C THR A 196 -25.71 27.29 -5.57
N VAL A 197 -25.99 26.11 -5.01
CA VAL A 197 -26.88 25.92 -3.86
C VAL A 197 -26.04 25.40 -2.70
N ARG A 198 -25.97 26.20 -1.64
CA ARG A 198 -25.19 25.85 -0.44
C ARG A 198 -26.01 24.93 0.45
N VAL A 199 -25.39 23.84 0.89
CA VAL A 199 -26.05 22.80 1.67
C VAL A 199 -25.99 23.04 3.19
N SER A 200 -25.05 23.86 3.64
CA SER A 200 -24.90 24.26 5.05
C SER A 200 -24.36 25.68 5.17
N GLU A 201 -24.91 26.47 6.08
CA GLU A 201 -24.46 27.85 6.31
C GLU A 201 -23.44 27.98 7.44
N LYS A 202 -23.37 26.99 8.34
CA LYS A 202 -22.57 27.05 9.56
C LYS A 202 -21.41 26.05 9.51
N PRO A 203 -20.16 26.50 9.74
CA PRO A 203 -19.06 25.56 9.96
C PRO A 203 -19.35 24.71 11.21
N PRO A 204 -19.04 23.40 11.18
CA PRO A 204 -19.22 22.54 12.33
C PRO A 204 -18.23 22.96 13.43
N ARG A 205 -18.64 22.81 14.69
CA ARG A 205 -17.74 22.98 15.84
C ARG A 205 -16.80 21.80 15.85
N ASP A 206 -15.52 22.08 15.68
CA ASP A 206 -14.50 21.06 15.44
C ASP A 206 -13.23 21.39 16.22
N ALA A 207 -12.74 20.45 17.00
CA ALA A 207 -11.38 20.43 17.50
C ALA A 207 -10.64 19.29 16.79
N SER A 208 -9.49 19.56 16.17
CA SER A 208 -8.86 18.54 15.33
C SER A 208 -7.35 18.63 15.28
N ILE A 209 -6.73 17.45 15.08
CA ILE A 209 -5.29 17.33 14.83
C ILE A 209 -5.04 17.62 13.35
N ARG A 210 -4.44 18.77 13.05
CA ARG A 210 -4.15 19.22 11.67
C ARG A 210 -2.94 18.53 11.09
N ALA A 211 -1.87 18.46 11.87
CA ALA A 211 -0.63 17.80 11.46
C ALA A 211 0.10 17.24 12.67
N VAL A 212 0.83 16.16 12.44
CA VAL A 212 1.83 15.64 13.38
C VAL A 212 3.12 15.52 12.57
N LYS A 213 4.15 16.24 12.99
CA LYS A 213 5.45 16.30 12.33
C LYS A 213 6.51 15.74 13.26
N THR A 214 7.54 15.13 12.71
CA THR A 214 8.73 14.66 13.44
C THR A 214 9.92 15.55 13.12
N ALA A 215 10.77 15.85 14.11
CA ALA A 215 11.97 16.66 13.90
C ALA A 215 13.15 15.90 13.27
N GLY A 216 13.05 14.57 13.09
CA GLY A 216 14.10 13.72 12.56
C GLY A 216 13.69 12.26 12.44
N ALA A 217 14.65 11.38 12.14
CA ALA A 217 14.47 9.94 12.17
C ALA A 217 14.31 9.45 13.62
N ALA A 218 13.46 8.45 13.83
CA ALA A 218 13.28 7.85 15.15
C ALA A 218 14.43 6.88 15.43
N VAL A 219 15.04 6.97 16.62
CA VAL A 219 16.08 6.03 17.09
C VAL A 219 15.65 5.46 18.43
N ALA A 220 15.82 4.15 18.62
CA ALA A 220 15.47 3.49 19.86
C ALA A 220 16.25 4.09 21.05
N HIS A 221 15.59 4.20 22.21
CA HIS A 221 16.11 4.82 23.45
C HIS A 221 16.51 6.31 23.36
N GLN A 222 16.32 6.95 22.21
CA GLN A 222 16.54 8.39 22.06
C GLN A 222 15.21 9.16 22.04
N PRO A 223 15.16 10.37 22.61
CA PRO A 223 13.95 11.19 22.59
C PRO A 223 13.69 11.77 21.19
N LEU A 224 12.53 11.45 20.62
CA LEU A 224 12.00 12.01 19.38
C LEU A 224 11.00 13.13 19.68
N ALA A 225 11.24 14.33 19.12
CA ALA A 225 10.29 15.44 19.22
C ALA A 225 9.18 15.32 18.17
N LEU A 226 7.92 15.31 18.63
CA LEU A 226 6.71 15.37 17.83
C LEU A 226 6.10 16.78 17.94
N THR A 227 5.97 17.47 16.80
CA THR A 227 5.26 18.75 16.70
C THR A 227 3.83 18.48 16.25
N ILE A 228 2.87 18.80 17.12
CA ILE A 228 1.45 18.51 16.92
C ILE A 228 0.73 19.85 16.71
N ASP A 229 0.17 20.02 15.52
CA ASP A 229 -0.63 21.19 15.14
C ASP A 229 -2.11 20.88 15.38
N ILE A 230 -2.76 21.66 16.24
CA ILE A 230 -4.18 21.56 16.60
C ILE A 230 -4.92 22.77 16.05
N GLY A 231 -6.13 22.54 15.54
CA GLY A 231 -7.02 23.59 15.09
C GLY A 231 -8.40 23.47 15.70
N CYS A 232 -9.00 24.61 16.03
CA CYS A 232 -10.37 24.70 16.52
C CYS A 232 -11.17 25.66 15.64
N ASP A 233 -12.20 25.12 15.00
CA ASP A 233 -13.05 25.81 14.03
C ASP A 233 -14.50 25.90 14.53
N GLY A 234 -15.35 26.60 13.76
CA GLY A 234 -16.79 26.63 14.01
C GLY A 234 -17.21 27.46 15.23
N GLY A 235 -16.33 28.34 15.72
CA GLY A 235 -16.56 29.11 16.94
C GLY A 235 -16.46 28.28 18.23
N LEU A 236 -15.80 27.11 18.17
CA LEU A 236 -15.52 26.30 19.35
C LEU A 236 -14.39 26.91 20.18
N ALA A 237 -14.68 27.25 21.44
CA ALA A 237 -13.68 27.70 22.39
C ALA A 237 -13.00 26.49 23.04
N CYS A 238 -11.83 26.13 22.51
CA CYS A 238 -11.09 24.95 22.97
C CYS A 238 -10.31 25.17 24.28
N GLY A 239 -9.76 26.37 24.49
CA GLY A 239 -8.92 26.64 25.66
C GLY A 239 -7.75 25.67 25.76
N ASP A 240 -7.70 24.92 26.86
CA ASP A 240 -6.70 23.89 27.12
C ASP A 240 -7.19 22.53 26.60
N VAL A 241 -6.48 21.97 25.62
CA VAL A 241 -6.79 20.67 25.00
C VAL A 241 -5.74 19.65 25.42
N PRO A 242 -6.08 18.64 26.25
CA PRO A 242 -5.18 17.56 26.59
C PRO A 242 -4.81 16.71 25.37
N ILE A 243 -3.54 16.35 25.27
CA ILE A 243 -2.97 15.51 24.21
C ILE A 243 -2.33 14.28 24.85
N THR A 244 -2.51 13.13 24.23
CA THR A 244 -1.81 11.89 24.59
C THR A 244 -1.16 11.28 23.36
N VAL A 245 0.05 10.75 23.53
CA VAL A 245 0.74 9.95 22.54
C VAL A 245 0.92 8.56 23.10
N LYS A 246 0.32 7.58 22.45
CA LYS A 246 0.36 6.18 22.85
C LYS A 246 0.98 5.34 21.76
N GLU A 247 1.71 4.31 22.15
CA GLU A 247 2.19 3.30 21.24
C GLU A 247 1.20 2.15 21.14
N LEU A 248 0.78 1.83 19.92
CA LEU A 248 -0.10 0.70 19.66
C LEU A 248 0.74 -0.56 19.40
N ARG A 249 0.45 -1.63 20.14
CA ARG A 249 1.11 -2.93 20.03
C ARG A 249 0.08 -4.03 19.80
N GLN A 250 0.48 -5.12 19.15
CA GLN A 250 -0.41 -6.27 18.96
C GLN A 250 -0.64 -6.99 20.29
N GLY A 251 -1.89 -7.32 20.62
CA GLY A 251 -2.25 -8.12 21.80
C GLY A 251 -2.02 -7.45 23.16
N VAL A 252 -1.57 -6.20 23.19
CA VAL A 252 -1.27 -5.45 24.42
C VAL A 252 -2.02 -4.11 24.40
N GLU A 253 -2.42 -3.65 25.58
CA GLU A 253 -3.01 -2.32 25.74
C GLU A 253 -2.03 -1.21 25.30
N PRO A 254 -2.52 -0.09 24.75
CA PRO A 254 -1.69 1.02 24.30
C PRO A 254 -0.79 1.56 25.41
N ALA A 255 0.52 1.62 25.17
CA ALA A 255 1.49 2.15 26.13
C ALA A 255 1.56 3.68 26.02
N LEU A 256 1.33 4.40 27.11
CA LEU A 256 1.46 5.87 27.12
C LEU A 256 2.93 6.27 27.02
N LEU A 257 3.30 7.01 25.98
CA LEU A 257 4.67 7.51 25.78
C LEU A 257 4.83 8.94 26.27
N ALA A 258 3.85 9.80 25.99
CA ALA A 258 3.87 11.19 26.41
C ALA A 258 2.45 11.75 26.56
N SER A 259 2.32 12.78 27.37
CA SER A 259 1.10 13.59 27.50
C SER A 259 1.45 15.06 27.62
N GLY A 260 0.51 15.93 27.26
CA GLY A 260 0.66 17.37 27.40
C GLY A 260 -0.65 18.10 27.18
N VAL A 261 -0.59 19.43 27.14
CA VAL A 261 -1.76 20.29 26.97
C VAL A 261 -1.44 21.34 25.91
N ALA A 262 -2.31 21.46 24.91
CA ALA A 262 -2.28 22.55 23.94
C ALA A 262 -3.15 23.71 24.41
N GLN A 263 -2.54 24.88 24.51
CA GLN A 263 -3.25 26.13 24.74
C GLN A 263 -3.66 26.73 23.38
N VAL A 264 -4.92 26.55 23.01
CA VAL A 264 -5.45 27.03 21.73
C VAL A 264 -5.75 28.52 21.82
N LYS A 265 -5.00 29.32 21.05
CA LYS A 265 -5.19 30.77 20.91
C LYS A 265 -5.58 31.07 19.47
N ASP A 266 -6.60 31.90 19.27
CA ASP A 266 -7.12 32.24 17.94
C ASP A 266 -7.44 31.03 17.04
N GLY A 267 -7.94 29.94 17.66
CA GLY A 267 -8.31 28.72 16.96
C GLY A 267 -7.14 27.84 16.51
N LYS A 268 -5.90 28.13 16.91
CA LYS A 268 -4.72 27.29 16.58
C LYS A 268 -3.83 27.07 17.80
N ALA A 269 -3.18 25.92 17.85
CA ALA A 269 -2.10 25.63 18.78
C ALA A 269 -1.06 24.74 18.11
N THR A 270 0.19 24.90 18.53
CA THR A 270 1.26 23.96 18.24
C THR A 270 1.91 23.55 19.55
N VAL A 271 2.05 22.25 19.77
CA VAL A 271 2.71 21.70 20.96
C VAL A 271 3.80 20.73 20.52
N GLU A 272 4.93 20.78 21.21
CA GLU A 272 5.99 19.80 21.05
C GLU A 272 5.95 18.79 22.21
N LEU A 273 5.85 17.50 21.90
CA LEU A 273 5.96 16.42 22.87
C LEU A 273 7.15 15.53 22.51
N LYS A 274 7.97 15.19 23.50
CA LYS A 274 9.07 14.24 23.32
C LYS A 274 8.61 12.84 23.68
N VAL A 275 8.84 11.88 22.78
CA VAL A 275 8.56 10.46 23.00
C VAL A 275 9.84 9.66 22.88
N THR A 276 10.01 8.64 23.71
CA THR A 276 11.13 7.70 23.61
C THR A 276 10.57 6.32 23.29
N LEU A 277 11.13 5.65 22.29
CA LEU A 277 10.70 4.32 21.86
C LEU A 277 11.75 3.30 22.31
N ASP A 278 11.34 2.30 23.08
CA ASP A 278 12.28 1.31 23.64
C ASP A 278 12.72 0.24 22.63
N ARG A 279 12.04 0.14 21.49
CA ARG A 279 12.24 -0.93 20.52
C ARG A 279 12.36 -0.35 19.12
N ALA A 280 13.33 -0.83 18.37
CA ALA A 280 13.51 -0.53 16.96
C ALA A 280 12.47 -1.27 16.07
N GLY A 281 12.47 -0.94 14.78
CA GLY A 281 11.55 -1.48 13.77
C GLY A 281 10.36 -0.55 13.50
N ASP A 282 9.38 -1.04 12.76
CA ASP A 282 8.17 -0.28 12.43
C ASP A 282 7.24 -0.17 13.64
N ARG A 283 6.97 1.07 14.06
CA ARG A 283 6.13 1.40 15.23
C ARG A 283 4.96 2.28 14.83
N ILE A 284 3.82 2.07 15.45
CA ILE A 284 2.61 2.88 15.22
C ILE A 284 2.25 3.63 16.50
N LEU A 285 2.23 4.95 16.39
CA LEU A 285 1.81 5.85 17.47
C LEU A 285 0.41 6.38 17.21
N GLU A 286 -0.45 6.35 18.22
CA GLU A 286 -1.70 7.09 18.25
C GLU A 286 -1.47 8.42 18.97
N VAL A 287 -1.65 9.52 18.23
CA VAL A 287 -1.78 10.85 18.82
C VAL A 287 -3.27 11.16 18.95
N ALA A 288 -3.73 11.39 20.17
CA ALA A 288 -5.13 11.67 20.46
C ALA A 288 -5.28 12.95 21.28
N ILE A 289 -6.29 13.74 20.96
CA ILE A 289 -6.73 14.88 21.77
C ILE A 289 -8.03 14.55 22.52
N THR A 290 -8.20 15.16 23.69
CA THR A 290 -9.47 15.16 24.41
C THR A 290 -10.18 16.47 24.11
N PRO A 291 -11.12 16.51 23.15
CA PRO A 291 -11.78 17.75 22.77
C PRO A 291 -12.82 18.19 23.82
N PRO A 292 -13.26 19.45 23.80
CA PRO A 292 -14.43 19.89 24.54
C PRO A 292 -15.71 19.14 24.10
N SER A 293 -16.69 18.99 24.98
CA SER A 293 -17.94 18.24 24.72
C SER A 293 -18.81 18.78 23.57
N ALA A 294 -18.54 20.01 23.11
CA ALA A 294 -19.23 20.65 21.99
C ALA A 294 -18.61 20.34 20.62
N ASP A 295 -17.57 19.50 20.56
CA ASP A 295 -17.00 18.97 19.33
C ASP A 295 -17.99 18.02 18.63
N THR A 296 -18.06 18.14 17.30
CA THR A 296 -19.04 17.40 16.49
C THR A 296 -18.42 16.34 15.59
N ILE A 297 -17.09 16.30 15.48
CA ILE A 297 -16.38 15.42 14.53
C ILE A 297 -15.35 14.56 15.29
N PRO A 298 -15.77 13.50 16.00
CA PRO A 298 -14.86 12.70 16.81
C PRO A 298 -13.73 12.02 16.01
N ALA A 299 -13.93 11.81 14.71
CA ALA A 299 -13.04 11.05 13.84
C ALA A 299 -11.67 11.72 13.59
N ASN A 300 -11.54 13.03 13.77
CA ASN A 300 -10.29 13.79 13.53
C ASN A 300 -9.56 14.18 14.84
N ASN A 301 -10.07 13.72 15.98
CA ASN A 301 -9.44 13.86 17.29
C ASN A 301 -8.28 12.87 17.51
N ARG A 302 -8.06 11.96 16.57
CA ARG A 302 -7.02 10.93 16.63
C ARG A 302 -6.28 10.85 15.31
N ARG A 303 -4.98 10.64 15.37
CA ARG A 303 -4.14 10.43 14.19
C ARG A 303 -3.11 9.34 14.46
N LEU A 304 -2.98 8.43 13.52
CA LEU A 304 -1.95 7.39 13.55
C LEU A 304 -0.70 7.89 12.82
N LEU A 305 0.46 7.63 13.42
CA LEU A 305 1.77 7.93 12.87
C LEU A 305 2.57 6.63 12.79
N SER A 306 3.03 6.25 11.60
CA SER A 306 3.95 5.13 11.41
C SER A 306 5.38 5.65 11.39
N LEU A 307 6.24 5.07 12.21
CA LEU A 307 7.66 5.42 12.34
C LEU A 307 8.50 4.18 12.11
N ASN A 308 9.49 4.26 11.22
CA ASN A 308 10.57 3.28 11.18
C ASN A 308 11.64 3.73 12.17
N VAL A 309 11.81 2.98 13.26
CA VAL A 309 12.73 3.31 14.35
C VAL A 309 14.04 2.58 14.13
N ALA A 310 15.10 3.34 13.85
CA ALA A 310 16.45 2.82 13.74
C ALA A 310 16.99 2.40 15.11
N ARG A 311 17.96 1.48 15.12
CA ARG A 311 18.73 1.15 16.32
C ARG A 311 19.85 2.18 16.50
N GLU A 312 20.23 2.46 17.74
CA GLU A 312 21.38 3.34 18.02
C GLU A 312 22.69 2.65 17.63
N ARG A 313 22.91 1.43 18.16
CA ARG A 313 23.98 0.49 17.76
C ARG A 313 23.48 -0.94 17.95
N ILE A 314 23.94 -1.87 17.12
CA ILE A 314 23.67 -3.31 17.28
C ILE A 314 24.63 -3.83 18.35
N ARG A 315 24.11 -4.35 19.47
CA ARG A 315 24.94 -5.01 20.50
C ARG A 315 25.09 -6.48 20.17
N LEU A 316 26.27 -6.87 19.68
CA LEU A 316 26.54 -8.24 19.25
C LEU A 316 27.47 -8.95 20.23
N LEU A 317 27.05 -10.12 20.68
CA LEU A 317 27.87 -11.05 21.46
C LEU A 317 28.50 -12.09 20.53
N HIS A 318 29.82 -12.09 20.40
CA HIS A 318 30.57 -13.13 19.67
C HIS A 318 31.27 -14.05 20.65
N VAL A 319 30.85 -15.31 20.72
CA VAL A 319 31.50 -16.34 21.54
C VAL A 319 32.15 -17.35 20.62
N ALA A 320 33.48 -17.39 20.65
CA ALA A 320 34.27 -18.30 19.83
C ALA A 320 35.14 -19.21 20.70
N GLY A 321 35.10 -20.52 20.44
CA GLY A 321 35.88 -21.49 21.20
C GLY A 321 37.34 -21.59 20.75
N ARG A 322 37.66 -21.21 19.50
CA ARG A 322 39.01 -21.31 18.95
C ARG A 322 39.38 -20.14 18.04
N PRO A 323 40.67 -19.78 17.94
CA PRO A 323 41.12 -18.74 17.02
C PRO A 323 41.28 -19.30 15.59
N THR A 324 40.26 -19.12 14.75
CA THR A 324 40.31 -19.48 13.32
C THR A 324 40.47 -18.26 12.41
N TYR A 325 40.81 -18.47 11.13
CA TYR A 325 40.88 -17.36 10.17
C TYR A 325 39.53 -16.65 9.99
N ASP A 326 38.44 -17.41 10.09
CA ASP A 326 37.08 -16.86 10.01
C ASP A 326 36.73 -16.03 11.24
N VAL A 327 37.06 -16.51 12.44
CA VAL A 327 36.94 -15.73 13.68
C VAL A 327 37.70 -14.40 13.58
N ARG A 328 38.93 -14.43 13.06
CA ARG A 328 39.73 -13.21 12.85
C ARG A 328 39.06 -12.28 11.83
N ALA A 329 38.56 -12.81 10.72
CA ALA A 329 37.89 -12.02 9.68
C ALA A 329 36.63 -11.35 10.22
N LEU A 330 35.79 -12.10 10.95
CA LEU A 330 34.56 -11.59 11.56
C LEU A 330 34.86 -10.44 12.52
N ARG A 331 35.80 -10.65 13.43
CA ARG A 331 36.19 -9.62 14.40
C ARG A 331 36.74 -8.36 13.74
N MET A 332 37.56 -8.49 12.70
CA MET A 332 38.11 -7.34 11.98
C MET A 332 36.99 -6.54 11.30
N TRP A 333 36.04 -7.23 10.68
CA TRP A 333 34.89 -6.60 10.04
C TRP A 333 33.96 -5.92 11.06
N LEU A 334 33.56 -6.65 12.10
CA LEU A 334 32.72 -6.14 13.18
C LEU A 334 33.30 -4.91 13.88
N LYS A 335 34.63 -4.88 14.11
CA LYS A 335 35.31 -3.71 14.70
C LYS A 335 35.45 -2.53 13.76
N SER A 336 35.35 -2.75 12.45
CA SER A 336 35.45 -1.67 11.46
C SER A 336 34.14 -0.91 11.27
N ASP A 337 33.04 -1.43 11.79
CA ASP A 337 31.71 -0.84 11.69
C ASP A 337 31.33 -0.13 12.99
N GLU A 338 31.18 1.20 12.94
CA GLU A 338 30.81 2.01 14.10
C GLU A 338 29.36 1.80 14.57
N SER A 339 28.52 1.16 13.74
CA SER A 339 27.13 0.84 14.07
C SER A 339 26.98 -0.41 14.94
N VAL A 340 28.07 -1.18 15.16
CA VAL A 340 28.05 -2.42 15.93
C VAL A 340 28.90 -2.28 17.19
N ASP A 341 28.29 -2.50 18.35
CA ASP A 341 28.99 -2.66 19.63
C ASP A 341 29.23 -4.15 19.90
N VAL A 342 30.49 -4.57 19.84
CA VAL A 342 30.87 -5.98 19.80
C VAL A 342 31.52 -6.38 21.11
N VAL A 343 30.87 -7.29 21.83
CA VAL A 343 31.45 -7.98 22.98
C VAL A 343 31.90 -9.36 22.51
N ALA A 344 33.21 -9.55 22.42
CA ALA A 344 33.79 -10.80 21.90
C ALA A 344 34.54 -11.57 22.98
N PHE A 345 34.14 -12.81 23.22
CA PHE A 345 34.82 -13.77 24.09
C PHE A 345 35.48 -14.85 23.25
N PHE A 346 36.79 -14.99 23.41
CA PHE A 346 37.60 -16.05 22.80
C PHE A 346 38.07 -16.96 23.91
N ILE A 347 37.50 -18.16 23.97
CA ILE A 347 37.73 -19.04 25.11
C ILE A 347 38.96 -19.89 24.85
N LEU A 348 40.12 -19.36 25.23
CA LEU A 348 41.40 -20.04 25.04
C LEU A 348 41.72 -21.05 26.15
N ARG A 349 40.94 -21.09 27.25
CA ARG A 349 41.16 -22.01 28.39
C ARG A 349 39.86 -22.58 28.97
N THR A 350 39.92 -23.81 29.46
CA THR A 350 38.94 -24.46 30.34
C THR A 350 39.40 -24.52 31.80
N GLU A 351 38.48 -24.74 32.75
CA GLU A 351 38.83 -24.96 34.17
C GLU A 351 39.77 -26.17 34.37
N GLU A 352 39.77 -27.12 33.45
CA GLU A 352 40.62 -28.32 33.46
C GLU A 352 42.03 -28.09 32.88
N ASP A 353 42.32 -26.93 32.28
CA ASP A 353 43.64 -26.66 31.71
C ASP A 353 44.64 -26.34 32.84
N ASP A 354 45.49 -27.32 33.19
CA ASP A 354 46.57 -27.15 34.16
C ASP A 354 47.61 -26.14 33.64
N THR A 355 47.66 -24.97 34.27
CA THR A 355 48.56 -23.88 33.85
C THR A 355 49.95 -23.98 34.49
N GLN A 356 50.16 -24.87 35.47
CA GLN A 356 51.36 -24.94 36.30
C GLN A 356 51.87 -23.57 36.81
N THR A 357 50.99 -22.57 36.95
CA THR A 357 51.34 -21.21 37.38
C THR A 357 51.21 -21.12 38.90
N GLN A 358 52.22 -20.56 39.58
CA GLN A 358 52.31 -20.57 41.04
C GLN A 358 51.54 -19.42 41.73
N SER A 359 50.96 -18.48 40.97
CA SER A 359 50.14 -17.39 41.51
C SER A 359 49.07 -16.90 40.52
N ASP A 360 47.94 -16.44 41.06
CA ASP A 360 46.82 -15.89 40.27
C ASP A 360 47.17 -14.55 39.59
N ASP A 361 48.22 -13.86 40.06
CA ASP A 361 48.66 -12.55 39.55
C ASP A 361 49.47 -12.63 38.24
N GLU A 362 49.99 -13.81 37.87
CA GLU A 362 50.69 -14.04 36.58
C GLU A 362 49.71 -14.47 35.45
N LEU A 363 48.41 -14.57 35.75
CA LEU A 363 47.36 -15.00 34.83
C LEU A 363 46.89 -13.84 33.93
N ALA A 364 47.46 -13.71 32.73
CA ALA A 364 46.99 -12.75 31.73
C ALA A 364 45.64 -13.11 31.05
N LEU A 365 44.84 -14.04 31.61
CA LEU A 365 43.59 -14.53 31.02
C LEU A 365 42.51 -14.70 32.10
N ILE A 366 41.44 -13.90 32.00
CA ILE A 366 40.23 -13.96 32.84
C ILE A 366 39.43 -15.22 32.47
N PRO A 367 38.93 -16.01 33.44
CA PRO A 367 38.09 -17.18 33.16
C PRO A 367 36.83 -16.78 32.39
N PHE A 368 36.31 -17.67 31.53
CA PHE A 368 35.10 -17.38 30.75
C PHE A 368 33.88 -17.24 31.68
N PRO A 369 33.26 -16.05 31.79
CA PRO A 369 32.20 -15.80 32.76
C PRO A 369 30.84 -16.30 32.23
N VAL A 370 30.70 -17.63 32.09
CA VAL A 370 29.52 -18.27 31.48
C VAL A 370 28.22 -17.79 32.15
N ASP A 371 28.18 -17.79 33.48
CA ASP A 371 26.97 -17.42 34.23
C ASP A 371 26.53 -15.99 33.96
N GLU A 372 27.41 -15.01 34.18
CA GLU A 372 27.12 -13.59 34.00
C GLU A 372 26.76 -13.26 32.55
N LEU A 373 27.49 -13.87 31.61
CA LEU A 373 27.28 -13.66 30.19
C LEU A 373 25.91 -14.16 29.75
N PHE A 374 25.54 -15.38 30.12
CA PHE A 374 24.26 -15.97 29.72
C PHE A 374 23.08 -15.49 30.58
N MET A 375 23.31 -14.75 31.67
CA MET A 375 22.26 -13.98 32.37
C MET A 375 21.98 -12.64 31.68
N SER A 376 22.95 -12.07 30.97
CA SER A 376 22.84 -10.77 30.31
C SER A 376 22.45 -10.85 28.82
N LEU A 377 22.05 -12.04 28.32
CA LEU A 377 21.61 -12.24 26.93
C LEU A 377 20.57 -11.22 26.44
N PRO A 378 19.53 -10.84 27.22
CA PRO A 378 18.53 -9.87 26.76
C PRO A 378 19.10 -8.48 26.46
N SER A 379 20.34 -8.20 26.87
CA SER A 379 21.01 -6.94 26.57
C SER A 379 21.68 -6.92 25.18
N PHE A 380 21.77 -8.07 24.51
CA PHE A 380 22.34 -8.21 23.18
C PHE A 380 21.25 -8.38 22.12
N ASP A 381 21.45 -7.78 20.95
CA ASP A 381 20.53 -7.93 19.80
C ASP A 381 20.80 -9.22 19.03
N ALA A 382 22.07 -9.64 18.97
CA ALA A 382 22.51 -10.82 18.26
C ALA A 382 23.60 -11.57 19.01
N ILE A 383 23.59 -12.89 18.89
CA ILE A 383 24.59 -13.79 19.45
C ILE A 383 25.17 -14.63 18.32
N VAL A 384 26.49 -14.66 18.21
CA VAL A 384 27.24 -15.52 17.30
C VAL A 384 27.98 -16.57 18.11
N LEU A 385 27.62 -17.84 17.92
CA LEU A 385 28.34 -18.99 18.45
C LEU A 385 29.20 -19.59 17.33
N GLN A 386 30.51 -19.62 17.53
CA GLN A 386 31.46 -20.11 16.51
C GLN A 386 32.47 -21.08 17.11
N ASP A 387 32.50 -22.30 16.56
CA ASP A 387 33.45 -23.37 16.94
C ASP A 387 33.60 -23.54 18.46
N ILE A 388 32.49 -23.67 19.18
CA ILE A 388 32.45 -23.65 20.64
C ILE A 388 31.73 -24.88 21.21
N ASP A 389 32.43 -25.61 22.08
CA ASP A 389 31.94 -26.84 22.71
C ASP A 389 31.05 -26.52 23.92
N ALA A 390 29.75 -26.83 23.85
CA ALA A 390 28.81 -26.51 24.91
C ALA A 390 29.02 -27.32 26.19
N VAL A 391 29.58 -28.52 26.07
CA VAL A 391 29.83 -29.45 27.18
C VAL A 391 31.08 -28.99 27.92
N ARG A 392 32.18 -28.83 27.18
CA ARG A 392 33.51 -28.50 27.72
C ARG A 392 33.55 -27.13 28.40
N TYR A 393 32.76 -26.16 27.91
CA TYR A 393 32.70 -24.82 28.50
C TYR A 393 31.51 -24.59 29.44
N GLY A 394 30.81 -25.64 29.87
CA GLY A 394 29.73 -25.53 30.85
C GLY A 394 28.52 -24.70 30.39
N ILE A 395 28.31 -24.56 29.09
CA ILE A 395 27.23 -23.72 28.52
C ILE A 395 25.88 -24.45 28.58
N ASN A 396 25.89 -25.79 28.62
CA ASN A 396 24.68 -26.63 28.60
C ASN A 396 23.54 -26.17 29.52
N PRO A 397 23.76 -25.81 30.81
CA PRO A 397 22.70 -25.33 31.70
C PRO A 397 22.04 -24.01 31.23
N HIS A 398 22.74 -23.22 30.40
CA HIS A 398 22.29 -21.92 29.92
C HIS A 398 21.63 -21.97 28.54
N LEU A 399 21.76 -23.07 27.80
CA LEU A 399 21.19 -23.22 26.46
C LEU A 399 19.66 -23.07 26.45
N GLY A 400 18.98 -23.42 27.55
CA GLY A 400 17.55 -23.14 27.73
C GLY A 400 17.23 -21.65 27.71
N ARG A 401 18.05 -20.82 28.37
CA ARG A 401 17.89 -19.36 28.36
C ARG A 401 18.18 -18.77 27.00
N LEU A 402 19.20 -19.28 26.31
CA LEU A 402 19.51 -18.86 24.94
C LEU A 402 18.35 -19.19 23.99
N ALA A 403 17.70 -20.34 24.14
CA ALA A 403 16.50 -20.67 23.37
C ALA A 403 15.34 -19.70 23.65
N SER A 404 15.07 -19.37 24.92
CA SER A 404 14.06 -18.38 25.29
C SER A 404 14.39 -16.96 24.82
N TYR A 405 15.68 -16.60 24.79
CA TYR A 405 16.15 -15.34 24.23
C TYR A 405 15.79 -15.22 22.74
N VAL A 406 16.07 -16.26 21.95
CA VAL A 406 15.68 -16.29 20.53
C VAL A 406 14.16 -16.25 20.40
N GLU A 407 13.43 -17.07 21.17
CA GLU A 407 11.96 -17.09 21.14
C GLU A 407 11.35 -15.70 21.40
N SER A 408 11.99 -14.88 22.24
CA SER A 408 11.55 -13.53 22.59
C SER A 408 11.98 -12.43 21.59
N GLY A 409 12.62 -12.79 20.46
CA GLY A 409 13.03 -11.84 19.43
C GLY A 409 14.54 -11.70 19.21
N GLY A 410 15.36 -12.44 19.98
CA GLY A 410 16.81 -12.40 19.86
C GLY A 410 17.34 -13.02 18.56
N GLY A 411 18.47 -12.51 18.06
CA GLY A 411 19.17 -13.06 16.91
C GLY A 411 20.21 -14.11 17.29
N LEU A 412 20.24 -15.26 16.62
CA LEU A 412 21.28 -16.28 16.79
C LEU A 412 21.92 -16.66 15.45
N ILE A 413 23.25 -16.64 15.39
CA ILE A 413 24.03 -17.24 14.31
C ILE A 413 24.90 -18.34 14.92
N MET A 414 24.80 -19.55 14.39
CA MET A 414 25.76 -20.62 14.67
C MET A 414 26.64 -20.85 13.45
N VAL A 415 27.94 -20.68 13.63
CA VAL A 415 28.97 -20.90 12.62
C VAL A 415 29.65 -22.24 12.87
N GLY A 416 29.95 -22.95 11.78
CA GLY A 416 30.57 -24.25 11.78
C GLY A 416 31.98 -24.25 12.37
N GLY A 417 32.47 -25.45 12.61
CA GLY A 417 33.70 -25.69 13.33
C GLY A 417 33.74 -27.12 13.88
N VAL A 418 34.93 -27.57 14.26
CA VAL A 418 35.14 -28.92 14.80
C VAL A 418 34.41 -29.16 16.12
N ALA A 419 34.02 -28.09 16.82
CA ALA A 419 33.27 -28.09 18.07
C ALA A 419 31.88 -27.43 17.95
N SER A 420 31.32 -27.30 16.74
CA SER A 420 29.97 -26.75 16.52
C SER A 420 28.91 -27.84 16.28
N PHE A 421 27.63 -27.46 16.36
CA PHE A 421 26.49 -28.33 16.02
C PHE A 421 26.50 -29.67 16.80
N ALA A 422 26.34 -30.81 16.11
CA ALA A 422 26.38 -32.13 16.77
C ALA A 422 27.75 -32.41 17.41
N ALA A 423 28.85 -31.98 16.78
CA ALA A 423 30.21 -32.14 17.35
C ALA A 423 30.41 -31.33 18.64
N GLY A 424 29.70 -30.21 18.79
CA GLY A 424 29.73 -29.34 19.98
C GLY A 424 28.75 -29.73 21.09
N GLY A 425 28.02 -30.85 20.94
CA GLY A 425 27.03 -31.30 21.92
C GLY A 425 25.70 -30.55 21.88
N TYR A 426 25.32 -29.90 20.77
CA TYR A 426 24.09 -29.09 20.69
C TYR A 426 22.84 -29.87 20.28
N ALA A 427 22.94 -31.04 19.66
CA ALA A 427 21.81 -31.71 19.04
C ALA A 427 20.71 -32.12 20.04
N SER A 428 21.11 -32.67 21.19
CA SER A 428 20.21 -33.06 22.28
C SER A 428 19.89 -31.91 23.27
N THR A 429 19.97 -30.65 22.82
CA THR A 429 19.77 -29.46 23.66
C THR A 429 18.62 -28.57 23.17
N ALA A 430 18.26 -27.55 23.95
CA ALA A 430 17.25 -26.58 23.56
C ALA A 430 17.61 -25.84 22.25
N ILE A 431 18.91 -25.65 21.96
CA ILE A 431 19.38 -24.97 20.74
C ILE A 431 19.19 -25.83 19.50
N GLY A 432 19.30 -27.16 19.61
CA GLY A 432 19.02 -28.06 18.49
C GLY A 432 17.61 -27.88 17.91
N ARG A 433 16.64 -27.41 18.72
CA ARG A 433 15.27 -27.10 18.28
C ARG A 433 15.10 -25.73 17.64
N VAL A 434 15.98 -24.80 17.98
CA VAL A 434 15.93 -23.38 17.60
C VAL A 434 16.64 -23.13 16.27
N LEU A 435 17.68 -23.91 15.96
CA LEU A 435 18.41 -23.80 14.69
C LEU A 435 17.52 -24.17 13.49
N PRO A 436 17.75 -23.56 12.30
CA PRO A 436 16.94 -23.77 11.10
C PRO A 436 17.22 -25.10 10.38
N ILE A 437 17.96 -26.00 11.04
CA ILE A 437 18.39 -27.29 10.53
C ILE A 437 18.20 -28.35 11.62
N GLU A 438 18.05 -29.60 11.20
CA GLU A 438 18.08 -30.73 12.10
C GLU A 438 19.53 -31.10 12.44
N LEU A 439 19.78 -31.43 13.70
CA LEU A 439 21.08 -31.92 14.15
C LEU A 439 20.98 -33.41 14.41
N ASN A 440 21.88 -34.17 13.80
CA ASN A 440 21.92 -35.62 13.92
C ASN A 440 23.07 -36.02 14.86
N ASP A 441 22.74 -36.69 15.96
CA ASP A 441 23.72 -37.26 16.92
C ASP A 441 24.32 -38.59 16.44
N SER A 442 24.01 -39.01 15.21
CA SER A 442 24.47 -40.29 14.65
C SER A 442 25.26 -40.06 13.37
N GLY A 443 26.41 -40.72 13.25
CA GLY A 443 27.33 -40.59 12.11
C GLY A 443 28.56 -39.76 12.41
N GLN A 444 29.33 -39.46 11.36
CA GLN A 444 30.48 -38.54 11.47
C GLN A 444 29.97 -37.10 11.47
N PRO A 445 30.24 -36.31 12.53
CA PRO A 445 29.66 -34.97 12.69
C PRO A 445 30.38 -33.88 11.87
N LEU A 446 31.50 -34.23 11.24
CA LEU A 446 32.34 -33.33 10.46
C LEU A 446 32.83 -34.04 9.20
N ASP A 447 32.68 -33.37 8.06
CA ASP A 447 33.35 -33.70 6.82
C ASP A 447 34.49 -32.69 6.59
N THR A 448 35.67 -33.17 6.22
CA THR A 448 36.87 -32.33 6.07
C THR A 448 37.31 -32.16 4.62
N GLU A 449 36.51 -32.65 3.66
CA GLU A 449 36.82 -32.52 2.25
C GLU A 449 36.58 -31.08 1.77
N ASP A 450 37.46 -30.59 0.91
CA ASP A 450 37.27 -29.30 0.27
C ASP A 450 36.10 -29.37 -0.72
N PHE A 451 35.15 -28.45 -0.62
CA PHE A 451 34.01 -28.37 -1.54
C PHE A 451 33.67 -26.92 -1.88
N VAL A 452 32.94 -26.71 -2.98
CA VAL A 452 32.38 -25.39 -3.33
C VAL A 452 30.86 -25.45 -3.12
N PRO A 453 30.29 -24.64 -2.20
CA PRO A 453 28.85 -24.60 -2.01
C PRO A 453 28.14 -24.13 -3.28
N ARG A 454 26.86 -24.49 -3.43
CA ARG A 454 26.01 -24.01 -4.54
C ARG A 454 24.87 -23.17 -3.99
N TYR A 455 24.49 -22.12 -4.74
CA TYR A 455 23.26 -21.41 -4.45
C TYR A 455 22.04 -22.25 -4.80
N THR A 456 21.10 -22.37 -3.86
CA THR A 456 19.77 -22.89 -4.15
C THR A 456 18.99 -21.89 -5.00
N ARG A 457 17.83 -22.28 -5.56
CA ARG A 457 16.93 -21.34 -6.26
C ARG A 457 16.51 -20.17 -5.35
N ALA A 458 16.16 -20.47 -4.10
CA ALA A 458 15.80 -19.46 -3.10
C ALA A 458 17.00 -18.56 -2.77
N GLY A 459 18.21 -19.14 -2.63
CA GLY A 459 19.44 -18.41 -2.36
C GLY A 459 19.79 -17.41 -3.47
N LYS A 460 19.57 -17.75 -4.75
CA LYS A 460 19.79 -16.79 -5.84
C LYS A 460 18.86 -15.58 -5.78
N ALA A 461 17.63 -15.79 -5.31
CA ALA A 461 16.64 -14.73 -5.22
C ALA A 461 16.74 -13.92 -3.92
N ALA A 462 17.35 -14.48 -2.88
CA ALA A 462 17.34 -13.91 -1.54
C ALA A 462 18.11 -12.58 -1.44
N PRO A 463 17.54 -11.53 -0.82
CA PRO A 463 18.17 -10.22 -0.81
C PRO A 463 19.38 -10.22 0.13
N ILE A 464 19.42 -11.14 1.10
CA ILE A 464 20.51 -11.36 2.06
C ILE A 464 21.87 -11.59 1.39
N VAL A 465 21.90 -12.17 0.18
CA VAL A 465 23.13 -12.41 -0.57
C VAL A 465 23.23 -11.53 -1.82
N SER A 466 22.32 -10.56 -2.00
CA SER A 466 22.33 -9.67 -3.18
C SER A 466 23.67 -8.94 -3.31
N GLY A 467 24.14 -8.28 -2.24
CA GLY A 467 25.44 -7.60 -2.25
C GLY A 467 26.62 -8.53 -2.54
N LEU A 468 26.55 -9.80 -2.11
CA LEU A 468 27.58 -10.79 -2.43
C LEU A 468 27.51 -11.23 -3.91
N ARG A 469 26.30 -11.46 -4.42
CA ARG A 469 26.06 -11.86 -5.81
C ARG A 469 26.35 -10.74 -6.80
N ASP A 470 26.18 -9.48 -6.40
CA ASP A 470 26.58 -8.33 -7.23
C ASP A 470 28.10 -8.29 -7.44
N LEU A 471 28.88 -8.82 -6.49
CA LEU A 471 30.35 -8.87 -6.57
C LEU A 471 30.86 -10.10 -7.35
N PHE A 472 30.22 -11.26 -7.20
CA PHE A 472 30.76 -12.54 -7.72
C PHE A 472 29.79 -13.35 -8.59
N GLY A 473 28.57 -12.88 -8.83
CA GLY A 473 27.53 -13.66 -9.47
C GLY A 473 27.14 -14.87 -8.61
N ASP A 474 27.24 -16.07 -9.19
CA ASP A 474 26.98 -17.33 -8.48
C ASP A 474 28.28 -18.03 -8.03
N ASP A 475 29.45 -17.42 -8.23
CA ASP A 475 30.74 -17.99 -7.85
C ASP A 475 30.94 -17.91 -6.32
N LEU A 476 31.30 -19.04 -5.70
CA LEU A 476 31.66 -19.14 -4.29
C LEU A 476 33.07 -19.75 -4.14
N PRO A 477 33.82 -19.42 -3.08
CA PRO A 477 35.12 -20.02 -2.84
C PRO A 477 34.95 -21.47 -2.34
N SER A 478 35.98 -22.29 -2.55
CA SER A 478 36.08 -23.60 -1.89
C SER A 478 36.15 -23.41 -0.37
N MET A 479 35.46 -24.25 0.39
CA MET A 479 35.39 -24.26 1.86
C MET A 479 36.13 -25.50 2.41
N PRO A 480 36.89 -25.36 3.52
CA PRO A 480 37.67 -26.45 4.11
C PRO A 480 36.81 -27.31 5.05
N GLY A 481 35.95 -28.15 4.46
CA GLY A 481 35.03 -29.00 5.21
C GLY A 481 33.79 -28.29 5.73
N THR A 482 32.90 -29.08 6.33
CA THR A 482 31.58 -28.67 6.86
C THR A 482 31.17 -29.57 8.02
N ASN A 483 30.39 -29.04 8.95
CA ASN A 483 29.62 -29.88 9.86
C ASN A 483 28.55 -30.64 9.07
N VAL A 484 28.41 -31.93 9.38
CA VAL A 484 27.38 -32.79 8.78
C VAL A 484 26.09 -32.60 9.58
N VAL A 485 25.03 -32.17 8.89
CA VAL A 485 23.75 -31.81 9.50
C VAL A 485 22.58 -32.47 8.78
N GLY A 486 21.42 -32.49 9.43
CA GLY A 486 20.18 -32.96 8.85
C GLY A 486 19.52 -31.93 7.91
N GLY A 487 18.27 -32.19 7.54
CA GLY A 487 17.53 -31.36 6.61
C GLY A 487 17.15 -29.99 7.21
N PRO A 488 16.70 -29.04 6.38
CA PRO A 488 16.14 -27.80 6.89
C PRO A 488 14.86 -28.06 7.69
N ARG A 489 14.66 -27.32 8.79
CA ARG A 489 13.39 -27.37 9.53
C ARG A 489 12.27 -26.71 8.72
N LYS A 490 11.03 -27.08 9.02
CA LYS A 490 9.85 -26.48 8.38
C LYS A 490 9.88 -24.94 8.51
N GLY A 491 9.70 -24.24 7.40
CA GLY A 491 9.74 -22.77 7.34
C GLY A 491 11.15 -22.18 7.21
N SER A 492 12.19 -23.00 7.17
CA SER A 492 13.57 -22.54 6.95
C SER A 492 13.86 -22.35 5.47
N VAL A 493 14.71 -21.37 5.16
CA VAL A 493 15.17 -21.07 3.80
C VAL A 493 16.63 -21.45 3.68
N VAL A 494 16.95 -22.37 2.77
CA VAL A 494 18.33 -22.77 2.47
C VAL A 494 18.88 -21.86 1.39
N ILE A 495 19.97 -21.16 1.67
CA ILE A 495 20.66 -20.23 0.76
C ILE A 495 21.77 -20.94 0.00
N TRP A 496 22.62 -21.67 0.72
CA TRP A 496 23.68 -22.50 0.16
C TRP A 496 23.45 -23.96 0.49
N GLU A 497 23.75 -24.83 -0.46
CA GLU A 497 23.69 -26.28 -0.33
C GLU A 497 25.03 -26.93 -0.69
N HIS A 498 25.26 -28.12 -0.15
CA HIS A 498 26.43 -28.92 -0.42
C HIS A 498 26.29 -29.61 -1.79
N PRO A 499 27.37 -29.67 -2.61
CA PRO A 499 27.29 -30.22 -3.97
C PRO A 499 27.04 -31.74 -4.06
N SER A 500 27.48 -32.51 -3.06
CA SER A 500 27.47 -33.98 -3.06
C SER A 500 26.78 -34.62 -1.84
N LEU A 501 27.11 -34.18 -0.61
CA LEU A 501 26.45 -34.62 0.61
C LEU A 501 24.94 -34.32 0.62
N THR A 502 24.17 -35.26 1.19
CA THR A 502 22.71 -35.21 1.23
C THR A 502 22.20 -35.29 2.67
N ALA A 503 21.13 -34.56 2.96
CA ALA A 503 20.33 -34.71 4.17
C ALA A 503 19.03 -35.46 3.81
N GLY A 504 19.04 -36.78 3.96
CA GLY A 504 17.93 -37.62 3.49
C GLY A 504 17.91 -37.73 1.97
N LYS A 505 16.92 -37.14 1.31
CA LYS A 505 16.77 -37.16 -0.17
C LYS A 505 17.23 -35.87 -0.85
N ASP A 506 17.40 -34.81 -0.07
CA ASP A 506 17.73 -33.48 -0.58
C ASP A 506 19.22 -33.15 -0.31
N PRO A 507 19.83 -32.23 -1.06
CA PRO A 507 21.18 -31.74 -0.77
C PRO A 507 21.32 -31.22 0.66
N MET A 508 22.45 -31.48 1.30
CA MET A 508 22.69 -31.02 2.67
C MET A 508 22.78 -29.47 2.71
N PRO A 509 22.09 -28.80 3.65
CA PRO A 509 22.18 -27.34 3.78
C PRO A 509 23.56 -26.90 4.29
N VAL A 510 24.05 -25.78 3.77
CA VAL A 510 25.32 -25.14 4.17
C VAL A 510 25.10 -23.78 4.81
N LEU A 511 24.16 -22.98 4.28
CA LEU A 511 23.71 -21.73 4.89
C LEU A 511 22.19 -21.73 4.90
N SER A 512 21.61 -21.73 6.11
CA SER A 512 20.16 -21.78 6.32
C SER A 512 19.70 -20.67 7.23
N LEU A 513 18.51 -20.15 6.94
CA LEU A 513 17.82 -19.10 7.69
C LEU A 513 16.52 -19.66 8.25
N GLY A 514 16.14 -19.28 9.46
CA GLY A 514 14.84 -19.64 10.03
C GLY A 514 14.38 -18.67 11.10
N GLU A 515 13.10 -18.75 11.42
CA GLU A 515 12.50 -17.97 12.51
C GLU A 515 12.04 -18.95 13.60
N TYR A 516 12.21 -18.53 14.86
CA TYR A 516 11.76 -19.30 16.02
C TYR A 516 11.19 -18.35 17.07
N GLY A 517 9.89 -18.46 17.34
CA GLY A 517 9.16 -17.41 18.07
C GLY A 517 9.24 -16.08 17.32
N ASP A 518 9.58 -15.01 18.01
CA ASP A 518 9.78 -13.69 17.40
C ASP A 518 11.21 -13.49 16.84
N GLY A 519 12.14 -14.39 17.16
CA GLY A 519 13.56 -14.27 16.79
C GLY A 519 13.95 -14.94 15.49
N ARG A 520 15.20 -14.68 15.08
CA ARG A 520 15.79 -15.16 13.83
C ARG A 520 17.05 -15.97 14.10
N THR A 521 17.21 -17.05 13.33
CA THR A 521 18.31 -18.00 13.50
C THR A 521 18.97 -18.29 12.16
N ILE A 522 20.30 -18.32 12.16
CA ILE A 522 21.13 -18.65 11.01
C ILE A 522 22.03 -19.82 11.38
N ALA A 523 22.07 -20.83 10.52
CA ALA A 523 23.08 -21.88 10.59
C ALA A 523 24.00 -21.77 9.38
N LEU A 524 25.28 -21.52 9.62
CA LEU A 524 26.35 -21.57 8.62
C LEU A 524 27.23 -22.76 8.98
N THR A 525 27.18 -23.85 8.22
CA THR A 525 27.83 -25.13 8.61
C THR A 525 29.33 -25.19 8.33
N VAL A 526 29.92 -24.08 7.87
CA VAL A 526 31.33 -23.99 7.45
C VAL A 526 32.07 -22.92 8.24
N ASP A 527 33.38 -23.14 8.42
CA ASP A 527 34.32 -22.15 8.98
C ASP A 527 35.30 -21.65 7.90
N GLY A 528 34.77 -21.38 6.70
CA GLY A 528 35.57 -21.09 5.49
C GLY A 528 35.32 -19.74 4.85
N THR A 529 34.36 -18.96 5.35
CA THR A 529 33.86 -17.77 4.65
C THR A 529 34.89 -16.64 4.52
N HIS A 530 35.92 -16.60 5.37
CA HIS A 530 37.06 -15.68 5.26
C HIS A 530 37.73 -15.71 3.88
N ARG A 531 37.61 -16.81 3.12
CA ARG A 531 38.08 -16.89 1.73
C ARG A 531 37.37 -15.90 0.79
N LEU A 532 36.20 -15.36 1.16
CA LEU A 532 35.54 -14.24 0.48
C LEU A 532 36.23 -12.89 0.70
N GLY A 533 37.05 -12.77 1.75
CA GLY A 533 37.86 -11.58 2.05
C GLY A 533 39.33 -11.73 1.63
N PHE A 534 39.87 -12.95 1.70
CA PHE A 534 41.31 -13.20 1.57
C PHE A 534 41.71 -14.27 0.54
N GLY A 535 40.75 -14.92 -0.13
CA GLY A 535 41.01 -15.97 -1.12
C GLY A 535 41.24 -15.46 -2.54
N GLN A 536 41.50 -16.37 -3.49
CA GLN A 536 41.67 -16.00 -4.90
C GLN A 536 40.45 -15.27 -5.48
N LEU A 537 39.24 -15.75 -5.16
CA LEU A 537 37.98 -15.11 -5.58
C LEU A 537 37.87 -13.68 -5.03
N ALA A 538 38.31 -13.45 -3.79
CA ALA A 538 38.23 -12.16 -3.12
C ALA A 538 38.98 -11.04 -3.86
N THR A 539 40.03 -11.39 -4.63
CA THR A 539 40.79 -10.42 -5.44
C THR A 539 39.92 -9.69 -6.47
N ARG A 540 38.88 -10.35 -7.01
CA ARG A 540 37.95 -9.75 -7.98
C ARG A 540 37.14 -8.58 -7.40
N ALA A 541 36.95 -8.57 -6.08
CA ALA A 541 36.17 -7.56 -5.37
C ALA A 541 37.00 -6.79 -4.32
N ALA A 542 38.34 -6.85 -4.40
CA ALA A 542 39.25 -6.25 -3.43
C ALA A 542 38.90 -6.59 -1.96
N GLY A 543 38.52 -7.84 -1.69
CA GLY A 543 38.21 -8.31 -0.33
C GLY A 543 36.84 -7.91 0.23
N ARG A 544 36.01 -7.18 -0.54
CA ARG A 544 34.67 -6.73 -0.08
C ARG A 544 33.65 -7.86 0.11
N GLY A 545 33.94 -9.06 -0.41
CA GLY A 545 33.04 -10.20 -0.38
C GLY A 545 32.61 -10.63 1.02
N TYR A 546 33.56 -10.68 1.96
CA TYR A 546 33.27 -11.09 3.33
C TYR A 546 32.30 -10.13 4.02
N GLY A 547 32.54 -8.83 3.90
CA GLY A 547 31.65 -7.82 4.46
C GLY A 547 30.27 -7.81 3.80
N ALA A 548 30.19 -8.04 2.49
CA ALA A 548 28.90 -8.13 1.78
C ALA A 548 28.05 -9.32 2.24
N LEU A 549 28.67 -10.47 2.57
CA LEU A 549 27.96 -11.59 3.18
C LEU A 549 27.45 -11.21 4.58
N TRP A 550 28.34 -10.72 5.45
CA TRP A 550 27.98 -10.47 6.85
C TRP A 550 27.05 -9.27 7.06
N ASP A 551 27.10 -8.24 6.21
CA ASP A 551 26.10 -7.15 6.18
C ASP A 551 24.70 -7.72 5.89
N GLY A 552 24.60 -8.63 4.93
CA GLY A 552 23.37 -9.36 4.64
C GLY A 552 22.89 -10.20 5.83
N LEU A 553 23.78 -11.04 6.38
CA LEU A 553 23.44 -11.93 7.50
C LEU A 553 22.96 -11.15 8.73
N LEU A 554 23.69 -10.11 9.15
CA LEU A 554 23.30 -9.28 10.29
C LEU A 554 22.05 -8.46 9.98
N GLY A 555 21.96 -7.84 8.81
CA GLY A 555 20.79 -7.03 8.45
C GLY A 555 19.51 -7.86 8.39
N TRP A 556 19.58 -9.10 7.88
CA TRP A 556 18.44 -10.03 7.95
C TRP A 556 18.12 -10.43 9.38
N LEU A 557 19.12 -10.78 10.19
CA LEU A 557 18.92 -11.10 11.61
C LEU A 557 18.23 -9.96 12.36
N MET A 558 18.57 -8.71 12.01
CA MET A 558 18.04 -7.49 12.58
C MET A 558 16.71 -7.01 11.98
N ARG A 559 16.08 -7.77 11.08
CA ARG A 559 14.82 -7.42 10.39
C ARG A 559 14.89 -6.11 9.59
N GLU A 560 16.01 -5.86 8.90
CA GLU A 560 16.11 -4.71 8.01
C GLU A 560 15.21 -4.90 6.78
N PRO A 561 14.36 -3.90 6.42
CA PRO A 561 13.41 -4.02 5.30
C PRO A 561 14.04 -4.39 3.95
N ARG A 562 15.30 -4.01 3.71
CA ARG A 562 16.04 -4.36 2.48
C ARG A 562 16.32 -5.86 2.36
N TYR A 563 16.41 -6.56 3.48
CA TYR A 563 16.74 -7.99 3.55
C TYR A 563 15.54 -8.90 3.79
N GLU A 564 14.33 -8.35 4.00
CA GLU A 564 13.12 -9.13 4.19
C GLU A 564 12.78 -9.99 2.97
N SER A 565 12.49 -11.26 3.23
CA SER A 565 12.11 -12.26 2.20
C SER A 565 10.68 -12.07 1.69
N ALA A 566 9.87 -11.28 2.41
CA ALA A 566 8.51 -10.93 2.06
C ALA A 566 8.23 -9.46 2.40
N ARG A 567 7.58 -8.73 1.49
CA ARG A 567 7.14 -7.35 1.68
C ARG A 567 5.65 -7.25 1.45
N LEU A 568 4.97 -6.49 2.31
CA LEU A 568 3.55 -6.21 2.22
C LEU A 568 3.36 -4.72 1.94
N GLU A 569 2.69 -4.40 0.85
CA GLU A 569 2.43 -3.02 0.42
C GLU A 569 0.93 -2.76 0.31
N ILE A 570 0.48 -1.57 0.68
CA ILE A 570 -0.92 -1.16 0.46
C ILE A 570 -1.06 -0.66 -0.98
N VAL A 571 -1.88 -1.32 -1.78
CA VAL A 571 -2.14 -0.90 -3.17
C VAL A 571 -2.87 0.45 -3.13
N GLY A 572 -2.29 1.46 -3.77
CA GLY A 572 -2.79 2.85 -3.71
C GLY A 572 -2.29 3.66 -2.51
N GLY A 573 -1.39 3.10 -1.68
CA GLY A 573 -0.60 3.82 -0.67
C GLY A 573 -1.32 4.25 0.61
N ALA A 574 -2.66 4.18 0.67
CA ALA A 574 -3.42 4.55 1.86
C ALA A 574 -4.59 3.59 2.10
N CYS A 575 -4.71 3.11 3.35
CA CYS A 575 -5.92 2.46 3.83
C CYS A 575 -6.87 3.53 4.38
N VAL A 576 -8.08 3.59 3.84
CA VAL A 576 -9.12 4.55 4.24
C VAL A 576 -10.30 3.78 4.79
N ALA A 577 -10.67 4.04 6.05
CA ALA A 577 -11.76 3.35 6.73
C ALA A 577 -13.04 3.31 5.87
N GLY A 578 -13.63 2.14 5.66
CA GLY A 578 -14.85 1.96 4.86
C GLY A 578 -14.62 1.96 3.35
N ARG A 579 -13.37 1.87 2.87
CA ARG A 579 -13.04 1.60 1.46
C ARG A 579 -12.35 0.24 1.35
N PRO A 580 -12.69 -0.56 0.32
CA PRO A 580 -12.00 -1.81 0.09
C PRO A 580 -10.51 -1.54 -0.11
N THR A 581 -9.68 -2.19 0.68
CA THR A 581 -8.22 -2.04 0.63
C THR A 581 -7.61 -3.34 0.11
N LYS A 582 -6.66 -3.21 -0.84
CA LYS A 582 -5.88 -4.33 -1.32
C LYS A 582 -4.46 -4.26 -0.79
N LEU A 583 -3.92 -5.42 -0.43
CA LEU A 583 -2.54 -5.57 -0.01
C LEU A 583 -1.80 -6.38 -1.08
N LYS A 584 -0.62 -5.89 -1.48
CA LYS A 584 0.29 -6.61 -2.36
C LYS A 584 1.36 -7.27 -1.52
N LEU A 585 1.35 -8.59 -1.48
CA LEU A 585 2.42 -9.39 -0.90
C LEU A 585 3.41 -9.74 -2.01
N SER A 586 4.69 -9.43 -1.79
CA SER A 586 5.79 -9.80 -2.68
C SER A 586 6.81 -10.60 -1.88
N THR A 587 7.12 -11.83 -2.29
CA THR A 587 8.11 -12.71 -1.66
C THR A 587 9.21 -13.09 -2.65
N LEU A 588 10.21 -13.80 -2.13
CA LEU A 588 11.22 -14.43 -2.98
C LEU A 588 10.60 -15.48 -3.94
N PRO A 589 10.99 -15.47 -5.23
CA PRO A 589 10.66 -16.52 -6.19
C PRO A 589 11.07 -17.92 -5.71
N GLY A 590 10.26 -18.93 -6.03
CA GLY A 590 10.55 -20.34 -5.71
C GLY A 590 10.04 -20.84 -4.37
N ASN A 591 9.23 -20.05 -3.66
CA ASN A 591 8.43 -20.52 -2.53
C ASN A 591 6.91 -20.43 -2.84
N PRO A 592 6.42 -21.11 -3.90
CA PRO A 592 5.00 -21.13 -4.20
C PRO A 592 4.26 -21.89 -3.08
N GLY A 593 3.10 -21.39 -2.67
CA GLY A 593 2.37 -22.03 -1.59
C GLY A 593 1.12 -21.27 -1.14
N PRO A 594 0.29 -21.92 -0.31
CA PRO A 594 -0.81 -21.25 0.36
C PRO A 594 -0.25 -20.23 1.35
N VAL A 595 -0.71 -18.99 1.23
CA VAL A 595 -0.42 -17.92 2.17
C VAL A 595 -1.67 -17.63 2.98
N SER A 596 -1.51 -17.51 4.30
CA SER A 596 -2.54 -16.94 5.17
C SER A 596 -2.07 -15.57 5.65
N LEU A 597 -2.92 -14.57 5.45
CA LEU A 597 -2.76 -13.22 5.97
C LEU A 597 -3.69 -13.07 7.17
N GLU A 598 -3.11 -12.80 8.33
CA GLU A 598 -3.83 -12.50 9.56
C GLU A 598 -3.71 -11.01 9.88
N LEU A 599 -4.83 -10.31 9.93
CA LEU A 599 -4.89 -8.90 10.30
C LEU A 599 -5.48 -8.78 11.69
N ALA A 600 -4.65 -8.39 12.65
CA ALA A 600 -5.04 -8.10 14.01
C ALA A 600 -5.00 -6.58 14.24
N PRO A 601 -6.02 -5.97 14.87
CA PRO A 601 -5.95 -4.56 15.22
C PRO A 601 -4.98 -4.37 16.40
N LEU A 602 -4.19 -3.31 16.31
CA LEU A 602 -3.25 -2.94 17.36
C LEU A 602 -3.97 -2.26 18.52
N GLY A 603 -3.41 -2.38 19.73
CA GLY A 603 -3.93 -1.73 20.94
C GLY A 603 -5.15 -2.41 21.54
N THR A 604 -5.42 -3.67 21.18
CA THR A 604 -6.51 -4.45 21.78
C THR A 604 -6.06 -5.88 22.09
N SER A 605 -6.51 -6.41 23.22
CA SER A 605 -6.19 -7.78 23.66
C SER A 605 -7.20 -8.85 23.18
N LYS A 606 -8.33 -8.44 22.57
CA LYS A 606 -9.49 -9.32 22.32
C LYS A 606 -10.15 -9.18 20.93
N ALA A 607 -9.47 -8.59 19.96
CA ALA A 607 -10.12 -8.34 18.68
C ALA A 607 -10.11 -9.56 17.74
N ALA A 608 -11.12 -9.61 16.89
CA ALA A 608 -11.22 -10.59 15.81
C ALA A 608 -10.09 -10.37 14.80
N VAL A 609 -9.34 -11.43 14.53
CA VAL A 609 -8.33 -11.47 13.47
C VAL A 609 -9.06 -11.72 12.15
N ILE A 610 -8.80 -10.88 11.15
CA ILE A 610 -9.29 -11.13 9.79
C ILE A 610 -8.28 -12.04 9.12
N GLU A 611 -8.70 -13.28 8.82
CA GLU A 611 -7.90 -14.22 8.04
C GLU A 611 -8.27 -14.11 6.56
N ARG A 612 -7.26 -14.02 5.69
CA ARG A 612 -7.40 -14.09 4.24
C ARG A 612 -6.42 -15.10 3.69
N LYS A 613 -6.89 -16.03 2.86
CA LYS A 613 -6.05 -17.01 2.19
C LYS A 613 -5.84 -16.62 0.75
N ALA A 614 -4.60 -16.74 0.29
CA ALA A 614 -4.22 -16.51 -1.09
C ALA A 614 -3.26 -17.62 -1.54
N GLN A 615 -3.13 -17.80 -2.85
CA GLN A 615 -2.16 -18.72 -3.43
C GLN A 615 -1.06 -17.90 -4.08
N LEU A 616 0.18 -18.10 -3.61
CA LEU A 616 1.33 -17.44 -4.21
C LEU A 616 1.77 -18.21 -5.46
N GLY A 617 1.90 -17.51 -6.59
CA GLY A 617 2.46 -18.05 -7.83
C GLY A 617 3.99 -18.10 -7.81
N ASP A 618 4.59 -18.67 -8.85
CA ASP A 618 6.05 -18.81 -8.98
C ASP A 618 6.81 -17.46 -9.04
N GLU A 619 6.12 -16.39 -9.46
CA GLU A 619 6.67 -15.03 -9.49
C GLU A 619 6.78 -14.38 -8.11
N GLY A 620 6.18 -14.98 -7.08
CA GLY A 620 6.27 -14.50 -5.70
C GLY A 620 5.37 -13.30 -5.38
N VAL A 621 4.44 -12.90 -6.26
CA VAL A 621 3.57 -11.74 -6.03
C VAL A 621 2.11 -12.15 -6.00
N VAL A 622 1.35 -11.64 -5.02
CA VAL A 622 -0.11 -11.79 -4.95
C VAL A 622 -0.77 -10.53 -4.37
N GLU A 623 -1.90 -10.13 -4.94
CA GLU A 623 -2.78 -9.12 -4.36
C GLU A 623 -3.91 -9.78 -3.57
N ILE A 624 -4.09 -9.33 -2.33
CA ILE A 624 -5.08 -9.85 -1.39
C ILE A 624 -6.09 -8.74 -1.08
N ASP A 625 -7.36 -9.00 -1.34
CA ASP A 625 -8.44 -8.08 -0.97
C ASP A 625 -8.80 -8.26 0.51
N VAL A 626 -8.65 -7.17 1.27
CA VAL A 626 -8.91 -7.14 2.71
C VAL A 626 -10.39 -6.87 3.00
N GLY A 627 -11.12 -6.28 2.05
CA GLY A 627 -12.43 -5.70 2.30
C GLY A 627 -12.35 -4.26 2.83
N THR A 628 -13.49 -3.76 3.31
CA THR A 628 -13.73 -2.36 3.72
C THR A 628 -13.41 -2.03 5.17
#